data_AF-A0A382LUN6-F1
#
_entry.id   AF-A0A382LUN6-F1
#
_cell.length_a   1.000
_cell.length_b   1.000
_cell.length_c   1.000
_cell.angle_alpha   90.00
_cell.angle_beta   90.00
_cell.angle_gamma   90.00
#
_symmetry.space_group_name_H-M   'P 1'
#
loop_
_entity.id
_entity.type
_entity.pdbx_description
1 polymer ?
#
loop_
_entity_poly.entity_id
_entity_poly.type
_entity_poly.pdbx_seq_one_letter_code
_entity_poly.pdbx_strand_id
1 'polypeptide(L)'
;MIHFYKPNQWNTGCCCSFSYNTGDKSFYVQLLKQLSWDTEKSKGKFDTSSRSTCKYTASEIGSFIDCIETGREFSSFHKTAKENTSFSFKAKIKDDKKDGFVFTLTKMPVKGEKKSYSIGFTFGESKFLKQFLSTALGMHSVALIKENNEAIAKSLAAKQNEREF
;
A
#
# COMPACT_ATOMS: atom_id res chain seq x y z
N MET A 1 8.84 6.53 3.58
CA MET A 1 7.40 6.38 3.86
C MET A 1 6.72 7.69 3.51
N ILE A 2 5.48 7.66 3.01
CA ILE A 2 4.65 8.85 2.74
C ILE A 2 3.31 8.72 3.47
N HIS A 3 2.69 9.85 3.79
CA HIS A 3 1.46 9.93 4.58
C HIS A 3 0.42 10.82 3.92
N PHE A 4 -0.84 10.40 3.97
CA PHE A 4 -2.02 11.15 3.54
C PHE A 4 -3.00 11.26 4.71
N TYR A 5 -3.26 12.48 5.16
CA TYR A 5 -4.18 12.77 6.25
C TYR A 5 -5.45 13.40 5.69
N LYS A 6 -6.58 12.70 5.81
CA LYS A 6 -7.89 13.18 5.36
C LYS A 6 -8.89 13.16 6.52
N PRO A 7 -8.71 14.01 7.55
CA PRO A 7 -9.69 14.15 8.61
C PRO A 7 -10.95 14.86 8.08
N ASN A 8 -12.08 14.66 8.75
CA ASN A 8 -13.31 15.39 8.49
C ASN A 8 -14.12 15.62 9.77
N GLN A 9 -15.08 16.55 9.71
CA GLN A 9 -15.94 16.90 10.86
C GLN A 9 -16.84 15.75 11.34
N TRP A 10 -17.02 14.71 10.53
CA TRP A 10 -17.87 13.57 10.86
C TRP A 10 -17.12 12.42 11.54
N ASN A 11 -15.83 12.61 11.86
CA ASN A 11 -14.97 11.58 12.42
C ASN A 11 -14.90 10.27 11.60
N THR A 12 -15.20 10.35 10.30
CA THR A 12 -15.08 9.22 9.37
C THR A 12 -13.77 9.24 8.59
N GLY A 13 -12.94 10.25 8.81
CA GLY A 13 -11.68 10.46 8.12
C GLY A 13 -10.68 9.33 8.36
N CYS A 14 -9.66 9.30 7.50
CA CYS A 14 -8.63 8.27 7.54
C CYS A 14 -7.25 8.89 7.30
N CYS A 15 -6.26 8.37 8.02
CA CYS A 15 -4.86 8.55 7.68
C CYS A 15 -4.37 7.28 7.00
N CYS A 16 -3.72 7.42 5.85
CA CYS A 16 -3.16 6.31 5.08
C CYS A 16 -1.67 6.57 4.82
N SER A 17 -0.84 5.57 5.06
CA SER A 17 0.61 5.67 4.87
C SER A 17 1.10 4.56 3.96
N PHE A 18 1.98 4.89 3.03
CA PHE A 18 2.63 3.93 2.13
C PHE A 18 4.12 3.87 2.44
N SER A 19 4.65 2.64 2.51
CA SER A 19 6.07 2.42 2.79
C SER A 19 6.61 1.22 2.04
N TYR A 20 7.91 1.27 1.77
CA TYR A 20 8.71 0.14 1.33
C TYR A 20 9.79 -0.10 2.37
N ASN A 21 9.89 -1.32 2.85
CA ASN A 21 10.93 -1.76 3.77
C ASN A 21 12.01 -2.48 2.97
N THR A 22 13.23 -1.94 3.02
CA THR A 22 14.38 -2.49 2.30
C THR A 22 14.91 -3.76 2.93
N GLY A 23 14.71 -3.97 4.23
CA GLY A 23 15.20 -5.15 4.95
C GLY A 23 14.46 -6.43 4.58
N ASP A 24 13.13 -6.37 4.47
CA ASP A 24 12.29 -7.52 4.07
C ASP A 24 11.75 -7.41 2.63
N LYS A 25 12.20 -6.39 1.88
CA LYS A 25 11.80 -6.08 0.50
C LYS A 25 10.28 -6.03 0.30
N SER A 26 9.55 -5.55 1.31
CA SER A 26 8.10 -5.60 1.34
C SER A 26 7.46 -4.22 1.32
N PHE A 27 6.30 -4.15 0.67
CA PHE A 27 5.48 -2.94 0.61
C PHE A 27 4.39 -3.02 1.67
N TYR A 28 4.13 -1.90 2.34
CA TYR A 28 3.13 -1.82 3.38
C TYR A 28 2.24 -0.61 3.18
N VAL A 29 0.94 -0.82 3.39
CA VAL A 29 -0.03 0.25 3.58
C VAL A 29 -0.55 0.18 5.02
N GLN A 30 -0.52 1.32 5.70
CA GLN A 30 -0.98 1.47 7.07
C GLN A 30 -2.12 2.47 7.15
N LEU A 31 -3.20 2.11 7.82
CA LEU A 31 -4.39 2.96 7.97
C LEU A 31 -4.76 3.15 9.45
N LEU A 32 -5.12 4.39 9.77
CA LEU A 32 -5.62 4.82 11.07
C LEU A 32 -7.01 5.43 10.89
N LYS A 33 -7.93 5.12 11.81
CA LYS A 33 -9.22 5.81 11.92
C LYS A 33 -9.04 7.18 12.56
N GLN A 34 -9.85 8.14 12.15
CA GLN A 34 -10.00 9.39 12.89
C GLN A 34 -10.73 9.11 14.22
N LEU A 35 -10.23 9.69 15.32
CA LEU A 35 -10.83 9.63 16.65
C LEU A 35 -11.77 10.81 16.91
N SER A 36 -11.33 12.01 16.54
CA SER A 36 -12.06 13.23 16.87
C SER A 36 -11.77 14.36 15.89
N TRP A 37 -12.59 15.41 15.97
CA TRP A 37 -12.50 16.65 15.22
C TRP A 37 -12.60 17.83 16.19
N ASP A 38 -11.64 18.74 16.11
CA ASP A 38 -11.63 20.02 16.79
C ASP A 38 -12.17 21.07 15.81
N THR A 39 -13.40 21.53 16.05
CA THR A 39 -14.10 22.47 15.16
C THR A 39 -13.44 23.85 15.15
N GLU A 40 -12.96 24.34 16.29
CA GLU A 40 -12.33 25.66 16.40
C GLU A 40 -11.04 25.72 15.58
N LYS A 41 -10.24 24.64 15.64
CA LYS A 41 -8.94 24.58 14.96
C LYS A 41 -9.02 23.94 13.58
N SER A 42 -10.18 23.40 13.21
CA SER A 42 -10.36 22.57 12.02
C SER A 42 -9.33 21.43 11.92
N LYS A 43 -9.13 20.70 13.03
CA LYS A 43 -8.09 19.65 13.15
C LYS A 43 -8.69 18.32 13.56
N GLY A 44 -8.34 17.25 12.84
CA GLY A 44 -8.65 15.89 13.25
C GLY A 44 -7.53 15.24 14.06
N LYS A 45 -7.87 14.36 15.00
CA LYS A 45 -6.93 13.44 15.67
C LYS A 45 -7.15 12.02 15.17
N PHE A 46 -6.10 11.23 15.05
CA PHE A 46 -6.15 9.84 14.56
C PHE A 46 -5.76 8.84 15.64
N ASP A 47 -6.37 7.66 15.60
CA ASP A 47 -6.09 6.58 16.52
C ASP A 47 -4.76 5.91 16.17
N THR A 48 -3.72 6.21 16.94
CA THR A 48 -2.40 5.59 16.77
C THR A 48 -2.29 4.21 17.41
N SER A 49 -3.25 3.83 18.26
CA SER A 49 -3.26 2.55 18.98
C SER A 49 -3.83 1.41 18.15
N SER A 50 -4.83 1.67 17.29
CA SER A 50 -5.55 0.64 16.54
C SER A 50 -5.21 0.57 15.04
N ARG A 51 -3.91 0.66 14.73
CA ARG A 51 -3.39 0.65 13.36
C ARG A 51 -3.72 -0.64 12.61
N SER A 52 -4.16 -0.49 11.35
CA SER A 52 -4.30 -1.61 10.41
C SER A 52 -3.23 -1.57 9.34
N THR A 53 -2.48 -2.66 9.23
CA THR A 53 -1.40 -2.81 8.23
C THR A 53 -1.74 -3.94 7.26
N CYS A 54 -1.45 -3.73 5.98
CA CYS A 54 -1.49 -4.76 4.94
C CYS A 54 -0.18 -4.73 4.15
N LYS A 55 0.33 -5.92 3.84
CA LYS A 55 1.55 -6.13 3.06
C LYS A 55 1.16 -6.39 1.62
N TYR A 56 1.89 -5.82 0.67
CA TYR A 56 1.64 -5.96 -0.76
C TYR A 56 2.82 -6.59 -1.47
N THR A 57 2.52 -7.34 -2.52
CA THR A 57 3.48 -7.87 -3.48
C THR A 57 3.87 -6.81 -4.52
N ALA A 58 5.00 -7.02 -5.21
CA ALA A 58 5.43 -6.12 -6.28
C ALA A 58 4.38 -5.97 -7.40
N SER A 59 3.72 -7.07 -7.77
CA SER A 59 2.67 -7.04 -8.80
C SER A 59 1.45 -6.21 -8.37
N GLU A 60 1.06 -6.29 -7.09
CA GLU A 60 -0.03 -5.47 -6.56
C GLU A 60 0.33 -3.98 -6.55
N ILE A 61 1.60 -3.63 -6.26
CA ILE A 61 2.09 -2.26 -6.44
C ILE A 61 2.01 -1.83 -7.90
N GLY A 62 2.34 -2.72 -8.84
CA GLY A 62 2.10 -2.50 -10.26
C GLY A 62 0.64 -2.18 -10.57
N SER A 63 -0.31 -2.90 -9.96
CA SER A 63 -1.75 -2.64 -10.14
C SER A 63 -2.21 -1.29 -9.58
N PHE A 64 -1.64 -0.81 -8.47
CA PHE A 64 -1.88 0.56 -8.01
C PHE A 64 -1.42 1.58 -9.06
N ILE A 65 -0.23 1.40 -9.62
CA ILE A 65 0.33 2.30 -10.64
C ILE A 65 -0.54 2.28 -11.91
N ASP A 66 -0.88 1.08 -12.41
CA ASP A 66 -1.75 0.90 -13.60
C ASP A 66 -3.11 1.59 -13.42
N CYS A 67 -3.71 1.45 -12.24
CA CYS A 67 -4.96 2.11 -11.92
C CYS A 67 -4.83 3.64 -12.02
N ILE A 68 -3.76 4.23 -11.48
CA ILE A 68 -3.54 5.69 -11.55
C ILE A 68 -3.38 6.15 -13.01
N GLU A 69 -2.70 5.36 -13.84
CA GLU A 69 -2.39 5.71 -15.23
C GLU A 69 -3.58 5.54 -16.17
N THR A 70 -4.35 4.47 -15.98
CA THR A 70 -5.38 4.06 -16.95
C THR A 70 -6.80 4.19 -16.43
N GLY A 71 -6.97 4.30 -15.11
CA GLY A 71 -8.27 4.28 -14.45
C GLY A 71 -8.88 2.89 -14.27
N ARG A 72 -8.20 1.81 -14.69
CA ARG A 72 -8.66 0.44 -14.44
C ARG A 72 -8.75 0.15 -12.95
N GLU A 73 -9.83 -0.48 -12.52
CA GLU A 73 -9.99 -0.87 -11.12
C GLU A 73 -9.02 -1.99 -10.75
N PHE A 74 -8.34 -1.81 -9.64
CA PHE A 74 -7.59 -2.86 -8.96
C PHE A 74 -8.37 -3.31 -7.73
N SER A 75 -8.60 -4.62 -7.60
CA SER A 75 -9.21 -5.23 -6.42
C SER A 75 -8.56 -6.58 -6.16
N SER A 76 -8.32 -6.90 -4.90
CA SER A 76 -7.74 -8.18 -4.49
C SER A 76 -8.09 -8.50 -3.04
N PHE A 77 -7.72 -9.71 -2.60
CA PHE A 77 -7.89 -10.18 -1.23
C PHE A 77 -6.67 -10.96 -0.76
N HIS A 78 -6.34 -10.83 0.52
CA HIS A 78 -5.40 -11.69 1.23
C HIS A 78 -6.17 -12.52 2.25
N LYS A 79 -5.86 -13.81 2.32
CA LYS A 79 -6.42 -14.73 3.30
C LYS A 79 -5.32 -15.27 4.18
N THR A 80 -5.52 -15.17 5.49
CA THR A 80 -4.68 -15.82 6.51
C THR A 80 -5.56 -16.67 7.42
N ALA A 81 -4.95 -17.52 8.25
CA ALA A 81 -5.70 -18.30 9.24
C ALA A 81 -6.46 -17.42 10.27
N LYS A 82 -6.04 -16.16 10.45
CA LYS A 82 -6.58 -15.26 11.48
C LYS A 82 -7.54 -14.20 10.93
N GLU A 83 -7.39 -13.83 9.66
CA GLU A 83 -8.07 -12.67 9.06
C GLU A 83 -8.12 -12.80 7.53
N ASN A 84 -9.26 -12.37 6.97
CA ASN A 84 -9.39 -12.03 5.55
C ASN A 84 -9.25 -10.51 5.41
N THR A 85 -8.43 -10.06 4.46
CA THR A 85 -8.32 -8.65 4.09
C THR A 85 -8.75 -8.51 2.64
N SER A 86 -9.68 -7.60 2.35
CA SER A 86 -9.97 -7.16 0.98
C SER A 86 -9.55 -5.72 0.80
N PHE A 87 -9.15 -5.36 -0.41
CA PHE A 87 -8.82 -3.98 -0.74
C PHE A 87 -9.08 -3.70 -2.21
N SER A 88 -9.34 -2.44 -2.51
CA SER A 88 -9.48 -1.97 -3.88
C SER A 88 -8.95 -0.56 -4.04
N PHE A 89 -8.49 -0.27 -5.25
CA PHE A 89 -8.08 1.05 -5.68
C PHE A 89 -8.70 1.33 -7.03
N LYS A 90 -9.48 2.41 -7.11
CA LYS A 90 -10.26 2.72 -8.31
C LYS A 90 -10.43 4.22 -8.54
N ALA A 91 -10.77 4.58 -9.77
CA ALA A 91 -11.18 5.94 -10.08
C ALA A 91 -12.38 6.34 -9.21
N LYS A 92 -12.29 7.52 -8.58
CA LYS A 92 -13.41 8.11 -7.86
C LYS A 92 -14.24 8.89 -8.86
N ILE A 93 -15.52 8.57 -8.99
CA ILE A 93 -16.45 9.30 -9.85
C ILE A 93 -17.32 10.19 -8.97
N LYS A 94 -17.44 11.46 -9.34
CA LYS A 94 -18.31 12.46 -8.72
C LYS A 94 -18.94 13.28 -9.84
N ASP A 95 -20.27 13.39 -9.84
CA ASP A 95 -21.04 14.13 -10.85
C ASP A 95 -20.67 13.70 -12.29
N ASP A 96 -20.65 12.37 -12.51
CA ASP A 96 -20.26 11.71 -13.77
C ASP A 96 -18.85 12.04 -14.30
N LYS A 97 -18.03 12.68 -13.49
CA LYS A 97 -16.64 13.02 -13.81
C LYS A 97 -15.68 12.30 -12.87
N LYS A 98 -14.50 12.00 -13.39
CA LYS A 98 -13.40 11.49 -12.57
C LYS A 98 -12.96 12.60 -11.61
N ASP A 99 -12.99 12.31 -10.32
CA ASP A 99 -12.63 13.17 -9.19
C ASP A 99 -11.52 12.50 -8.37
N GLY A 100 -10.44 12.15 -9.05
CA GLY A 100 -9.31 11.44 -8.47
C GLY A 100 -9.54 9.94 -8.30
N PHE A 101 -9.11 9.40 -7.16
CA PHE A 101 -9.09 7.97 -6.87
C PHE A 101 -9.51 7.69 -5.44
N VAL A 102 -9.95 6.46 -5.17
CA VAL A 102 -10.29 6.01 -3.82
C VAL A 102 -9.61 4.69 -3.54
N PHE A 103 -8.99 4.60 -2.37
CA PHE A 103 -8.49 3.36 -1.80
C PHE A 103 -9.43 2.89 -0.70
N THR A 104 -9.78 1.62 -0.73
CA THR A 104 -10.52 0.96 0.36
C THR A 104 -9.74 -0.25 0.86
N LEU A 105 -9.80 -0.46 2.17
CA LEU A 105 -9.23 -1.63 2.82
C LEU A 105 -10.19 -2.10 3.90
N THR A 106 -10.50 -3.38 3.89
CA THR A 106 -11.40 -4.01 4.85
C THR A 106 -10.73 -5.23 5.45
N LYS A 107 -10.54 -5.21 6.76
CA LYS A 107 -10.09 -6.33 7.58
C LYS A 107 -11.27 -7.03 8.22
N MET A 108 -11.35 -8.33 8.02
CA MET A 108 -12.38 -9.23 8.52
C MET A 108 -11.69 -10.33 9.34
N PRO A 109 -11.38 -10.07 10.62
CA PRO A 109 -10.78 -11.07 11.48
C PRO A 109 -11.77 -12.21 11.76
N VAL A 110 -11.27 -13.42 12.01
CA VAL A 110 -12.11 -14.58 12.38
C VAL A 110 -12.77 -14.35 13.74
N LYS A 111 -12.09 -13.64 14.64
CA LYS A 111 -12.62 -13.20 15.94
C LYS A 111 -12.42 -11.69 16.08
N GLY A 112 -13.47 -10.98 16.45
CA GLY A 112 -13.47 -9.54 16.61
C GLY A 112 -14.21 -8.81 15.49
N GLU A 113 -14.11 -7.49 15.48
CA GLU A 113 -14.92 -6.65 14.61
C GLU A 113 -14.26 -6.38 13.25
N LYS A 114 -15.12 -6.32 12.23
CA LYS A 114 -14.73 -5.87 10.88
C LYS A 114 -14.27 -4.41 10.94
N LYS A 115 -13.08 -4.13 10.41
CA LYS A 115 -12.56 -2.76 10.26
C LYS A 115 -12.47 -2.39 8.79
N SER A 116 -13.13 -1.30 8.41
CA SER A 116 -13.13 -0.82 7.02
C SER A 116 -12.61 0.62 6.95
N TYR A 117 -11.77 0.89 5.97
CA TYR A 117 -11.11 2.15 5.74
C TYR A 117 -11.38 2.60 4.30
N SER A 118 -11.58 3.89 4.11
CA SER A 118 -11.74 4.50 2.79
C SER A 118 -11.04 5.85 2.80
N ILE A 119 -10.24 6.11 1.78
CA ILE A 119 -9.54 7.38 1.62
C ILE A 119 -9.52 7.77 0.14
N GLY A 120 -9.93 9.01 -0.13
CA GLY A 120 -9.87 9.61 -1.45
C GLY A 120 -8.55 10.35 -1.68
N PHE A 121 -8.04 10.24 -2.90
CA PHE A 121 -6.87 10.95 -3.39
C PHE A 121 -7.29 11.88 -4.51
N THR A 122 -6.92 13.15 -4.41
CA THR A 122 -6.97 14.09 -5.53
C THR A 122 -6.00 13.67 -6.63
N PHE A 123 -6.15 14.20 -7.85
CA PHE A 123 -5.21 13.90 -8.95
C PHE A 123 -3.75 14.22 -8.61
N GLY A 124 -3.49 15.32 -7.88
CA GLY A 124 -2.14 15.68 -7.44
C GLY A 124 -1.56 14.66 -6.46
N GLU A 125 -2.36 14.25 -5.47
CA GLU A 125 -1.97 13.21 -4.51
C GLU A 125 -1.75 11.85 -5.19
N SER A 126 -2.57 11.51 -6.18
CA SER A 126 -2.39 10.29 -6.97
C SER A 126 -1.11 10.33 -7.79
N LYS A 127 -0.74 11.47 -8.38
CA LYS A 127 0.57 11.62 -9.04
C LYS A 127 1.73 11.43 -8.06
N PHE A 128 1.63 12.01 -6.87
CA PHE A 128 2.65 11.83 -5.83
C PHE A 128 2.75 10.36 -5.37
N LEU A 129 1.61 9.72 -5.09
CA LEU A 129 1.56 8.30 -4.74
C LEU A 129 2.18 7.45 -5.85
N LYS A 130 1.83 7.68 -7.12
CA LYS A 130 2.39 6.95 -8.26
C LYS A 130 3.91 7.05 -8.31
N GLN A 131 4.45 8.26 -8.15
CA GLN A 131 5.90 8.48 -8.17
C GLN A 131 6.58 7.71 -7.03
N PHE A 132 6.03 7.80 -5.81
CA PHE A 132 6.56 7.06 -4.67
C PHE A 132 6.54 5.55 -4.89
N LEU A 133 5.42 5.00 -5.36
CA LEU A 133 5.27 3.56 -5.65
C LEU A 133 6.22 3.10 -6.75
N SER A 134 6.40 3.90 -7.80
CA SER A 134 7.33 3.60 -8.91
C SER A 134 8.77 3.56 -8.42
N THR A 135 9.18 4.55 -7.61
CA THR A 135 10.52 4.57 -7.00
C THR A 135 10.74 3.36 -6.11
N ALA A 136 9.77 3.03 -5.25
CA ALA A 136 9.85 1.89 -4.35
C ALA A 136 9.91 0.55 -5.12
N LEU A 137 9.12 0.41 -6.19
CA LEU A 137 9.16 -0.76 -7.07
C LEU A 137 10.51 -0.89 -7.77
N GLY A 138 11.10 0.21 -8.24
CA GLY A 138 12.46 0.22 -8.78
C GLY A 138 13.51 -0.25 -7.77
N MET A 139 13.43 0.22 -6.52
CA MET A 139 14.31 -0.25 -5.44
C MET A 139 14.16 -1.76 -5.18
N HIS A 140 12.93 -2.27 -5.23
CA HIS A 140 12.65 -3.70 -5.12
C HIS A 140 13.29 -4.51 -6.25
N SER A 141 13.13 -4.07 -7.50
CA SER A 141 13.75 -4.71 -8.66
C SER A 141 15.27 -4.74 -8.56
N VAL A 142 15.91 -3.63 -8.17
CA VAL A 142 17.37 -3.57 -7.99
C VAL A 142 17.85 -4.59 -6.95
N ALA A 143 17.14 -4.69 -5.82
CA ALA A 143 17.48 -5.66 -4.78
C ALA A 143 17.40 -7.12 -5.28
N LEU A 144 16.33 -7.47 -5.99
CA LEU A 144 16.16 -8.82 -6.55
C LEU A 144 17.21 -9.16 -7.61
N ILE A 145 17.53 -8.22 -8.51
CA ILE A 145 18.55 -8.41 -9.53
C ILE A 145 19.91 -8.69 -8.87
N LYS A 146 20.26 -7.90 -7.84
CA LYS A 146 21.51 -8.09 -7.09
C LYS A 146 21.59 -9.48 -6.47
N GLU A 147 20.56 -9.91 -5.76
CA GLU A 147 20.51 -11.22 -5.11
C GLU A 147 20.61 -12.37 -6.11
N ASN A 148 19.90 -12.26 -7.24
CA ASN A 148 19.95 -13.26 -8.29
C ASN A 148 21.36 -13.36 -8.90
N ASN A 149 22.01 -12.22 -9.16
CA ASN A 149 23.38 -12.20 -9.69
C ASN A 149 24.39 -12.81 -8.70
N GLU A 150 24.25 -12.52 -7.40
CA GLU A 150 25.09 -13.13 -6.36
C GLU A 150 24.87 -14.64 -6.26
N ALA A 151 23.63 -15.11 -6.39
CA ALA A 151 23.31 -16.54 -6.38
C ALA A 151 23.91 -17.26 -7.59
N ILE A 152 23.83 -16.66 -8.79
CA ILE A 152 24.46 -17.18 -10.01
C ILE A 152 25.97 -17.27 -9.83
N ALA A 153 26.62 -16.20 -9.34
CA ALA A 153 28.06 -16.18 -9.12
C ALA A 153 28.52 -17.30 -8.16
N LYS A 154 27.79 -17.50 -7.06
CA LYS A 154 28.07 -18.61 -6.10
C LYS A 154 27.91 -19.98 -6.75
N SER A 155 26.87 -20.18 -7.56
CA SER A 155 26.64 -21.46 -8.26
C SER A 155 27.74 -21.78 -9.27
N LEU A 156 28.24 -20.76 -9.99
CA LEU A 156 29.34 -20.92 -10.94
C LEU A 156 30.65 -21.29 -10.24
N ALA A 157 30.98 -20.60 -9.14
CA ALA A 157 32.17 -20.90 -8.34
C ALA A 157 32.15 -22.32 -7.77
N ALA A 158 31.00 -22.79 -7.27
CA ALA A 158 30.85 -24.16 -6.76
C ALA A 158 31.11 -25.21 -7.84
N LYS A 159 30.58 -25.02 -9.05
CA LYS A 159 30.78 -25.93 -10.19
C LYS A 159 32.22 -25.95 -10.71
N GLN A 160 32.96 -24.85 -10.58
CA GLN A 160 34.37 -24.81 -10.94
C GLN A 160 35.19 -25.64 -9.95
N ASN A 161 34.93 -25.49 -8.65
CA ASN A 161 35.61 -26.27 -7.62
C ASN A 161 35.35 -27.79 -7.78
N GLU A 162 34.13 -28.20 -8.14
CA GLU A 162 33.80 -29.62 -8.40
C GLU A 162 34.50 -30.22 -9.63
N ARG A 163 35.02 -29.40 -10.55
CA ARG A 163 35.76 -29.86 -11.74
C ARG A 163 37.27 -29.94 -11.55
N GLU A 164 37.78 -29.36 -10.47
CA GLU A 164 39.20 -29.32 -10.14
C GLU A 164 39.62 -30.45 -9.18
N PHE A 165 38.67 -31.32 -8.79
CA PHE A 165 38.87 -32.57 -8.04
C PHE A 165 38.39 -33.78 -8.87
#